data_AF-A0A841UTU3-F1
#
_entry.id   AF-A0A841UTU3-F1
#
_cell.length_a   1.000
_cell.length_b   1.000
_cell.length_c   1.000
_cell.angle_alpha   90.00
_cell.angle_beta   90.00
_cell.angle_gamma   90.00
#
_symmetry.space_group_name_H-M   'P 1'
#
loop_
_entity.id
_entity.type
_entity.pdbx_description
1 polymer ?
#
loop_
_entity_poly.entity_id
_entity_poly.type
_entity_poly.pdbx_seq_one_letter_code
_entity_poly.pdbx_strand_id
1 'polypeptide(L)'
;MKLAIAPLVLSTATFGLMLGVSQNAQASGLIRNVNATATGFTGTALPLGNLAAITNGNGLPLNQPSLTGAHAATTGNTSGTGNSWRSVINSGANPIGNLVLEFNLNGIYNLAGFSFWNTSGSTDLSNQGIKDVTIEYKLGAGGSWTALTGAPTSFLAGSSSTGGAATVQQFNFAPVYATNVRFRNMSNFGSLSAGNNRVGLNEIQFTSIPEPSSTLALLALGLAGVGLRKRV
;
A
#
# COMPACT_ATOMS: atom_id res chain seq x y z
N MET A 1 31.80 34.00 -58.28
CA MET A 1 31.65 33.70 -56.84
C MET A 1 30.54 32.68 -56.69
N LYS A 2 30.82 31.50 -56.14
CA LYS A 2 29.84 30.40 -56.01
C LYS A 2 29.71 30.10 -54.51
N LEU A 3 28.56 30.44 -53.93
CA LEU A 3 28.25 30.20 -52.52
C LEU A 3 27.85 28.73 -52.35
N ALA A 4 28.63 27.96 -51.58
CA ALA A 4 28.28 26.60 -51.21
C ALA A 4 27.43 26.65 -49.92
N ILE A 5 26.16 26.26 -50.02
CA ILE A 5 25.28 26.05 -48.87
C ILE A 5 25.55 24.63 -48.35
N ALA A 6 26.17 24.52 -47.18
CA ALA A 6 26.30 23.25 -46.48
C ALA A 6 24.94 22.85 -45.88
N PRO A 7 24.41 21.64 -46.16
CA PRO A 7 23.22 21.17 -45.46
C PRO A 7 23.59 20.86 -44.00
N LEU A 8 22.90 21.51 -43.07
CA LEU A 8 22.94 21.20 -41.65
C LEU A 8 22.32 19.80 -41.45
N VAL A 9 23.16 18.77 -41.35
CA VAL A 9 22.70 17.41 -41.04
C VAL A 9 22.30 17.39 -39.56
N LEU A 10 21.03 17.70 -39.31
CA LEU A 10 20.40 17.52 -38.01
C LEU A 10 20.20 16.02 -37.80
N SER A 11 21.19 15.40 -37.15
CA SER A 11 21.27 13.96 -36.89
C SER A 11 19.97 13.42 -36.28
N THR A 12 19.35 12.46 -36.95
CA THR A 12 18.24 11.61 -36.48
C THR A 12 18.52 10.93 -35.13
N ALA A 13 19.77 10.90 -34.67
CA ALA A 13 20.12 10.40 -33.34
C ALA A 13 19.54 11.26 -32.20
N THR A 14 19.42 12.58 -32.38
CA THR A 14 18.91 13.48 -31.32
C THR A 14 17.42 13.31 -31.10
N PHE A 15 16.65 13.00 -32.16
CA PHE A 15 15.23 12.68 -32.06
C PHE A 15 14.98 11.27 -31.47
N GLY A 16 15.85 10.30 -31.77
CA GLY A 16 15.76 8.96 -31.18
C GLY A 16 16.03 8.93 -29.67
N LEU A 17 16.97 9.76 -29.19
CA LEU A 17 17.24 9.90 -27.76
C LEU A 17 16.07 10.55 -27.00
N MET A 18 15.40 11.55 -27.57
CA MET A 18 14.24 12.19 -26.90
C MET A 18 12.97 11.32 -26.91
N LEU A 19 12.83 10.40 -27.88
CA LEU A 19 11.71 9.45 -27.93
C LEU A 19 11.95 8.18 -27.09
N GLY A 20 13.20 7.86 -26.76
CA GLY A 20 13.57 6.68 -25.95
C GLY A 20 13.45 6.88 -24.44
N VAL A 21 13.37 8.12 -23.95
CA VAL A 21 13.12 8.43 -22.52
C VAL A 21 11.63 8.46 -22.17
N SER A 22 10.73 8.58 -23.16
CA SER A 22 9.29 8.70 -22.93
C SER A 22 8.59 7.37 -23.16
N GLN A 23 8.69 6.45 -22.19
CA GLN A 23 7.66 5.44 -21.85
C GLN A 23 8.19 4.44 -20.82
N ASN A 24 8.72 4.94 -19.71
CA ASN A 24 8.59 4.22 -18.46
C ASN A 24 7.21 4.59 -17.86
N ALA A 25 6.13 4.21 -18.56
CA ALA A 25 4.83 4.07 -17.91
C ALA A 25 4.97 2.86 -16.97
N GLN A 26 5.65 3.08 -15.85
CA GLN A 26 5.96 2.02 -14.92
C GLN A 26 4.63 1.62 -14.29
N ALA A 27 4.18 0.41 -14.63
CA ALA A 27 3.05 -0.21 -13.98
C ALA A 27 3.25 -0.06 -12.47
N SER A 28 2.23 0.47 -11.80
CA SER A 28 2.18 0.65 -10.36
C SER A 28 2.64 -0.65 -9.68
N GLY A 29 3.79 -0.62 -9.02
CA GLY A 29 4.47 -1.79 -8.50
C GLY A 29 3.93 -2.14 -7.12
N LEU A 30 3.37 -3.34 -6.98
CA LEU A 30 3.05 -3.94 -5.69
C LEU A 30 4.29 -3.94 -4.79
N ILE A 31 4.17 -3.35 -3.60
CA ILE A 31 5.22 -3.39 -2.58
C ILE A 31 5.11 -4.72 -1.84
N ARG A 32 6.13 -5.57 -1.98
CA ARG A 32 6.16 -6.90 -1.35
C ARG A 32 6.86 -6.87 0.01
N ASN A 33 6.64 -7.93 0.78
CA ASN A 33 7.28 -8.18 2.07
C ASN A 33 6.99 -7.07 3.09
N VAL A 34 5.79 -6.49 3.08
CA VAL A 34 5.40 -5.49 4.09
C VAL A 34 5.17 -6.19 5.42
N ASN A 35 5.78 -5.69 6.49
CA ASN A 35 5.62 -6.22 7.83
C ASN A 35 4.67 -5.35 8.65
N ALA A 36 3.58 -5.94 9.15
CA ALA A 36 2.61 -5.27 9.99
C ALA A 36 2.89 -5.48 11.49
N THR A 37 2.78 -4.41 12.26
CA THR A 37 2.79 -4.45 13.73
C THR A 37 1.62 -3.65 14.27
N ALA A 38 1.25 -3.91 15.52
CA ALA A 38 0.18 -3.21 16.19
C ALA A 38 0.57 -2.87 17.63
N THR A 39 0.22 -1.67 18.09
CA THR A 39 0.49 -1.21 19.45
C THR A 39 -0.73 -0.53 20.06
N GLY A 40 -0.68 -0.29 21.38
CA GLY A 40 -1.73 0.45 22.10
C GLY A 40 -3.01 -0.34 22.38
N PHE A 41 -2.88 -1.63 22.67
CA PHE A 41 -3.98 -2.45 23.15
C PHE A 41 -4.29 -2.15 24.62
N THR A 42 -5.54 -1.78 24.93
CA THR A 42 -6.06 -1.77 26.31
C THR A 42 -7.22 -2.76 26.38
N GLY A 43 -6.92 -4.03 26.66
CA GLY A 43 -7.92 -5.09 26.77
C GLY A 43 -7.35 -6.35 27.38
N THR A 44 -8.21 -7.16 27.99
CA THR A 44 -7.84 -8.43 28.67
C THR A 44 -7.89 -9.65 27.74
N ALA A 45 -8.55 -9.52 26.59
CA ALA A 45 -8.66 -10.59 25.58
C ALA A 45 -7.53 -10.49 24.56
N LEU A 46 -7.01 -11.62 24.07
CA LEU A 46 -6.01 -11.65 23.02
C LEU A 46 -6.58 -11.15 21.67
N PRO A 47 -5.73 -10.56 20.80
CA PRO A 47 -6.11 -10.32 19.41
C PRO A 47 -6.45 -11.66 18.73
N LEU A 48 -7.40 -11.61 17.81
CA LEU A 48 -7.79 -12.75 16.98
C LEU A 48 -7.14 -12.60 15.61
N GLY A 49 -6.89 -13.71 14.93
CA GLY A 49 -6.19 -13.65 13.66
C GLY A 49 -4.67 -13.51 13.82
N ASN A 50 -4.00 -13.19 12.73
CA ASN A 50 -2.55 -12.97 12.68
C ASN A 50 -2.24 -11.67 11.94
N LEU A 51 -1.43 -10.78 12.52
CA LEU A 51 -1.02 -9.53 11.86
C LEU A 51 -0.28 -9.79 10.55
N ALA A 52 0.50 -10.87 10.45
CA ALA A 52 1.16 -11.21 9.20
C ALA A 52 0.16 -11.55 8.09
N ALA A 53 -1.06 -11.98 8.44
CA ALA A 53 -2.10 -12.33 7.48
C ALA A 53 -2.68 -11.11 6.75
N ILE A 54 -2.45 -9.88 7.23
CA ILE A 54 -3.00 -8.68 6.59
C ILE A 54 -2.10 -8.09 5.51
N THR A 55 -0.91 -8.64 5.30
CA THR A 55 0.04 -8.17 4.26
C THR A 55 0.65 -9.30 3.43
N ASN A 56 0.38 -10.57 3.76
CA ASN A 56 0.97 -11.72 3.10
C ASN A 56 0.09 -12.32 1.99
N GLY A 57 -1.10 -11.77 1.75
CA GLY A 57 -2.03 -12.25 0.73
C GLY A 57 -2.76 -13.55 1.09
N ASN A 58 -2.71 -14.00 2.34
CA ASN A 58 -3.47 -15.17 2.78
C ASN A 58 -4.96 -14.88 2.63
N GLY A 59 -5.69 -15.69 1.86
CA GLY A 59 -7.10 -15.42 1.52
C GLY A 59 -7.31 -14.71 0.18
N LEU A 60 -6.26 -14.18 -0.46
CA LEU A 60 -6.30 -13.79 -1.87
C LEU A 60 -6.13 -15.02 -2.79
N PRO A 61 -6.42 -14.90 -4.11
CA PRO A 61 -6.15 -15.97 -5.05
C PRO A 61 -4.70 -16.47 -4.96
N LEU A 62 -4.54 -17.79 -4.90
CA LEU A 62 -3.25 -18.48 -4.72
C LEU A 62 -2.55 -18.19 -3.38
N ASN A 63 -3.21 -17.51 -2.43
CA ASN A 63 -2.63 -17.02 -1.18
C ASN A 63 -1.36 -16.19 -1.42
N GLN A 64 -1.43 -15.27 -2.39
CA GLN A 64 -0.33 -14.40 -2.77
C GLN A 64 -0.74 -12.93 -2.73
N PRO A 65 0.16 -12.02 -2.31
CA PRO A 65 -0.07 -10.58 -2.37
C PRO A 65 -0.46 -10.11 -3.77
N SER A 66 -1.52 -9.32 -3.86
CA SER A 66 -2.03 -8.73 -5.10
C SER A 66 -2.73 -7.41 -4.83
N LEU A 67 -2.70 -6.48 -5.79
CA LEU A 67 -3.46 -5.22 -5.72
C LEU A 67 -4.94 -5.41 -6.08
N THR A 68 -5.31 -6.58 -6.59
CA THR A 68 -6.67 -6.92 -6.99
C THR A 68 -6.99 -8.35 -6.60
N GLY A 69 -8.27 -8.69 -6.63
CA GLY A 69 -8.73 -10.04 -6.37
C GLY A 69 -9.84 -10.07 -5.33
N ALA A 70 -10.66 -11.12 -5.42
CA ALA A 70 -11.64 -11.42 -4.40
C ALA A 70 -10.91 -12.09 -3.23
N HIS A 71 -10.91 -11.44 -2.08
CA HIS A 71 -10.38 -12.01 -0.86
C HIS A 71 -11.46 -12.88 -0.22
N ALA A 72 -11.11 -14.08 0.23
CA ALA A 72 -12.01 -14.97 0.95
C ALA A 72 -12.63 -14.27 2.18
N ALA A 73 -13.77 -14.77 2.66
CA ALA A 73 -14.38 -14.27 3.89
C ALA A 73 -13.40 -14.32 5.07
N THR A 74 -13.59 -13.43 6.04
CA THR A 74 -12.75 -13.36 7.24
C THR A 74 -12.81 -14.69 8.01
N THR A 75 -11.64 -15.25 8.27
CA THR A 75 -11.40 -16.40 9.13
C THR A 75 -10.34 -16.04 10.17
N GLY A 76 -10.18 -16.87 11.20
CA GLY A 76 -9.28 -16.57 12.32
C GLY A 76 -10.06 -16.13 13.56
N ASN A 77 -10.88 -17.05 14.09
CA ASN A 77 -11.60 -16.88 15.36
C ASN A 77 -10.74 -17.21 16.58
N THR A 78 -9.49 -17.63 16.35
CA THR A 78 -8.48 -17.88 17.37
C THR A 78 -7.26 -17.03 17.10
N SER A 79 -6.47 -16.76 18.13
CA SER A 79 -5.23 -16.00 18.01
C SER A 79 -4.21 -16.76 17.15
N GLY A 80 -3.53 -16.06 16.25
CA GLY A 80 -2.45 -16.59 15.41
C GLY A 80 -2.89 -17.40 14.18
N THR A 81 -4.19 -17.53 13.90
CA THR A 81 -4.71 -18.35 12.78
C THR A 81 -5.57 -17.54 11.82
N GLY A 82 -5.75 -18.02 10.57
CA GLY A 82 -6.68 -17.42 9.61
C GLY A 82 -6.06 -16.38 8.68
N ASN A 83 -6.94 -15.74 7.92
CA ASN A 83 -6.65 -14.82 6.80
C ASN A 83 -7.01 -13.36 7.13
N SER A 84 -6.95 -13.01 8.41
CA SER A 84 -7.32 -11.68 8.87
C SER A 84 -6.65 -11.38 10.18
N TRP A 85 -6.79 -10.14 10.62
CA TRP A 85 -6.46 -9.74 11.98
C TRP A 85 -7.57 -8.90 12.58
N ARG A 86 -7.81 -9.11 13.88
CA ARG A 86 -8.75 -8.34 14.69
C ARG A 86 -8.13 -8.00 16.03
N SER A 87 -8.28 -6.74 16.43
CA SER A 87 -7.81 -6.22 17.71
C SER A 87 -8.40 -6.99 18.89
N VAL A 88 -7.84 -6.78 20.07
CA VAL A 88 -8.51 -7.10 21.34
C VAL A 88 -9.90 -6.44 21.41
N ILE A 89 -10.79 -6.96 22.26
CA ILE A 89 -12.07 -6.29 22.56
C ILE A 89 -11.75 -4.95 23.21
N ASN A 90 -12.28 -3.89 22.65
CA ASN A 90 -12.14 -2.55 23.18
C ASN A 90 -13.34 -2.21 24.08
N SER A 91 -13.05 -1.95 25.36
CA SER A 91 -14.03 -1.52 26.37
C SER A 91 -14.19 -0.01 26.48
N GLY A 92 -13.49 0.77 25.66
CA GLY A 92 -13.43 2.23 25.67
C GLY A 92 -14.23 2.91 24.56
N ALA A 93 -14.02 4.22 24.41
CA ALA A 93 -14.68 5.07 23.42
C ALA A 93 -14.26 4.74 21.97
N ASN A 94 -15.13 5.10 21.02
CA ASN A 94 -14.87 5.11 19.58
C ASN A 94 -14.67 6.59 19.16
N PRO A 95 -13.58 6.97 18.48
CA PRO A 95 -12.51 6.15 17.90
C PRO A 95 -11.63 5.45 18.95
N ILE A 96 -11.10 4.29 18.57
CA ILE A 96 -10.10 3.54 19.32
C ILE A 96 -8.78 4.32 19.26
N GLY A 97 -8.65 5.30 20.15
CA GLY A 97 -7.61 6.34 20.05
C GLY A 97 -6.18 5.84 20.29
N ASN A 98 -6.01 4.71 20.99
CA ASN A 98 -4.70 4.16 21.33
C ASN A 98 -4.18 3.11 20.32
N LEU A 99 -5.05 2.44 19.56
CA LEU A 99 -4.62 1.43 18.60
C LEU A 99 -3.90 2.09 17.42
N VAL A 100 -2.70 1.61 17.15
CA VAL A 100 -1.90 1.97 15.97
C VAL A 100 -1.54 0.69 15.23
N LEU A 101 -1.87 0.63 13.94
CA LEU A 101 -1.33 -0.36 13.01
C LEU A 101 -0.20 0.29 12.23
N GLU A 102 0.99 -0.28 12.27
CA GLU A 102 2.14 0.19 11.52
C GLU A 102 2.56 -0.84 10.47
N PHE A 103 2.86 -0.37 9.27
CA PHE A 103 3.30 -1.13 8.13
C PHE A 103 4.71 -0.69 7.76
N ASN A 104 5.70 -1.55 8.00
CA ASN A 104 7.06 -1.36 7.54
C ASN A 104 7.18 -1.88 6.11
N LEU A 105 7.50 -1.00 5.16
CA LEU A 105 7.62 -1.33 3.75
C LEU A 105 8.92 -2.07 3.42
N ASN A 106 9.86 -2.18 4.38
CA ASN A 106 11.17 -2.83 4.24
C ASN A 106 12.05 -2.24 3.12
N GLY A 107 11.84 -0.96 2.82
CA GLY A 107 12.57 -0.20 1.83
C GLY A 107 12.02 1.22 1.74
N ILE A 108 12.70 2.08 0.97
CA ILE A 108 12.17 3.39 0.59
C ILE A 108 11.40 3.19 -0.71
N TYR A 109 10.12 3.58 -0.72
CA TYR A 109 9.26 3.51 -1.89
C TYR A 109 8.64 4.86 -2.18
N ASN A 110 8.45 5.15 -3.46
CA ASN A 110 7.56 6.21 -3.93
C ASN A 110 6.11 5.72 -3.86
N LEU A 111 5.57 5.69 -2.65
CA LEU A 111 4.26 5.18 -2.31
C LEU A 111 3.17 6.03 -2.99
N ALA A 112 2.29 5.38 -3.76
CA ALA A 112 1.30 6.06 -4.59
C ALA A 112 -0.16 5.62 -4.31
N GLY A 113 -0.35 4.58 -3.50
CA GLY A 113 -1.67 4.06 -3.20
C GLY A 113 -1.64 2.79 -2.37
N PHE A 114 -2.81 2.22 -2.15
CA PHE A 114 -2.98 0.88 -1.61
C PHE A 114 -4.34 0.29 -1.98
N SER A 115 -4.42 -1.03 -1.89
CA SER A 115 -5.65 -1.82 -1.97
C SER A 115 -5.97 -2.37 -0.59
N PHE A 116 -7.23 -2.28 -0.18
CA PHE A 116 -7.68 -2.59 1.17
C PHE A 116 -8.89 -3.53 1.13
N TRP A 117 -8.85 -4.56 1.96
CA TRP A 117 -9.95 -5.51 2.17
C TRP A 117 -10.37 -5.47 3.62
N ASN A 118 -11.59 -5.00 3.86
CA ASN A 118 -12.16 -4.92 5.19
C ASN A 118 -12.68 -6.27 5.67
N THR A 119 -12.94 -6.42 6.97
CA THR A 119 -13.53 -7.66 7.50
C THR A 119 -14.92 -7.92 6.91
N SER A 120 -15.19 -9.19 6.62
CA SER A 120 -16.39 -9.65 5.91
C SER A 120 -16.81 -11.05 6.38
N GLY A 121 -17.96 -11.52 5.88
CA GLY A 121 -18.40 -12.90 6.06
C GLY A 121 -19.49 -13.09 7.11
N SER A 122 -19.89 -12.02 7.80
CA SER A 122 -21.09 -11.94 8.62
C SER A 122 -21.35 -10.48 9.02
N THR A 123 -22.56 -10.18 9.51
CA THR A 123 -22.89 -8.86 10.07
C THR A 123 -21.93 -8.46 11.19
N ASP A 124 -21.61 -9.37 12.11
CA ASP A 124 -20.72 -9.08 13.23
C ASP A 124 -19.28 -8.78 12.77
N LEU A 125 -18.78 -9.52 11.78
CA LEU A 125 -17.44 -9.31 11.23
C LEU A 125 -17.36 -8.02 10.44
N SER A 126 -18.36 -7.74 9.60
CA SER A 126 -18.49 -6.48 8.88
C SER A 126 -18.53 -5.27 9.84
N ASN A 127 -19.20 -5.42 10.99
CA ASN A 127 -19.27 -4.38 12.02
C ASN A 127 -17.92 -4.11 12.71
N GLN A 128 -17.00 -5.08 12.71
CA GLN A 128 -15.64 -4.94 13.26
C GLN A 128 -14.66 -4.30 12.27
N GLY A 129 -15.07 -4.05 11.02
CA GLY A 129 -14.19 -3.48 10.01
C GLY A 129 -13.78 -2.05 10.33
N ILE A 130 -12.62 -1.61 9.85
CA ILE A 130 -12.17 -0.21 9.99
C ILE A 130 -13.14 0.67 9.22
N LYS A 131 -13.76 1.65 9.89
CA LYS A 131 -14.66 2.62 9.28
C LYS A 131 -13.93 3.93 9.00
N ASP A 132 -13.54 4.66 10.03
CA ASP A 132 -12.79 5.92 9.93
C ASP A 132 -11.35 5.68 10.34
N VAL A 133 -10.40 6.39 9.73
CA VAL A 133 -8.96 6.22 9.97
C VAL A 133 -8.20 7.51 9.72
N THR A 134 -7.11 7.71 10.47
CA THR A 134 -6.05 8.66 10.13
C THR A 134 -4.85 7.88 9.60
N ILE A 135 -4.43 8.21 8.38
CA ILE A 135 -3.30 7.57 7.70
C ILE A 135 -2.12 8.55 7.68
N GLU A 136 -0.98 8.09 8.18
CA GLU A 136 0.26 8.86 8.21
C GLU A 136 1.40 8.02 7.64
N TYR A 137 2.44 8.68 7.17
CA TYR A 137 3.66 8.05 6.70
C TYR A 137 4.88 8.72 7.34
N LYS A 138 6.02 8.06 7.25
CA LYS A 138 7.32 8.67 7.55
C LYS A 138 8.38 8.16 6.59
N LEU A 139 9.44 8.94 6.46
CA LEU A 139 10.65 8.59 5.74
C LEU A 139 11.76 8.25 6.75
N GLY A 140 12.22 7.00 6.73
CA GLY A 140 13.27 6.51 7.62
C GLY A 140 12.76 6.14 9.03
N ALA A 141 13.55 5.33 9.74
CA ALA A 141 13.18 4.78 11.05
C ALA A 141 12.92 5.88 12.11
N GLY A 142 13.69 6.98 12.08
CA GLY A 142 13.57 8.11 13.01
C GLY A 142 12.82 9.33 12.46
N GLY A 143 12.16 9.21 11.30
CA GLY A 143 11.40 10.32 10.71
C GLY A 143 10.15 10.67 11.51
N SER A 144 9.74 11.95 11.45
CA SER A 144 8.46 12.40 11.99
C SER A 144 7.30 11.86 11.16
N TRP A 145 6.22 11.49 11.84
CA TRP A 145 4.98 11.09 11.18
C TRP A 145 4.29 12.30 10.56
N THR A 146 3.87 12.16 9.31
CA THR A 146 3.17 13.20 8.55
C THR A 146 1.88 12.62 7.99
N ALA A 147 0.79 13.38 8.05
CA ALA A 147 -0.48 12.98 7.48
C ALA A 147 -0.33 12.71 5.97
N LEU A 148 -0.89 11.61 5.50
CA LEU A 148 -0.86 11.24 4.09
C LEU A 148 -1.98 11.97 3.34
N THR A 149 -1.69 13.18 2.88
CA THR A 149 -2.68 14.02 2.17
C THR A 149 -3.22 13.31 0.93
N GLY A 150 -4.55 13.27 0.79
CA GLY A 150 -5.23 12.60 -0.32
C GLY A 150 -5.53 11.11 -0.09
N ALA A 151 -5.01 10.51 0.99
CA ALA A 151 -5.45 9.18 1.42
C ALA A 151 -6.89 9.23 1.96
N PRO A 152 -7.65 8.12 1.89
CA PRO A 152 -8.99 8.06 2.43
C PRO A 152 -9.01 8.27 3.95
N THR A 153 -10.04 8.95 4.44
CA THR A 153 -10.32 9.09 5.87
C THR A 153 -11.36 8.08 6.36
N SER A 154 -11.99 7.34 5.44
CA SER A 154 -12.92 6.27 5.74
C SER A 154 -12.91 5.17 4.67
N PHE A 155 -13.34 3.98 5.06
CA PHE A 155 -13.53 2.82 4.19
C PHE A 155 -14.99 2.41 4.13
N LEU A 156 -15.33 1.54 3.18
CA LEU A 156 -16.58 0.80 3.15
C LEU A 156 -16.49 -0.45 4.05
N ALA A 157 -17.63 -0.84 4.60
CA ALA A 157 -17.76 -2.11 5.32
C ALA A 157 -17.55 -3.28 4.35
N GLY A 158 -17.05 -4.41 4.87
CA GLY A 158 -17.00 -5.65 4.08
C GLY A 158 -18.39 -6.28 3.95
N SER A 159 -18.47 -7.44 3.28
CA SER A 159 -19.75 -8.14 3.14
C SER A 159 -20.30 -8.60 4.49
N SER A 160 -21.56 -8.26 4.78
CA SER A 160 -22.31 -8.77 5.94
C SER A 160 -22.97 -10.12 5.69
N SER A 161 -22.94 -10.64 4.45
CA SER A 161 -23.48 -11.96 4.12
C SER A 161 -22.61 -13.08 4.71
N THR A 162 -23.26 -14.15 5.19
CA THR A 162 -22.59 -15.34 5.71
C THR A 162 -21.66 -15.92 4.65
N GLY A 163 -20.35 -15.97 4.93
CA GLY A 163 -19.33 -16.45 3.99
C GLY A 163 -19.04 -15.51 2.81
N GLY A 164 -19.56 -14.28 2.84
CA GLY A 164 -19.28 -13.27 1.82
C GLY A 164 -17.81 -12.86 1.76
N ALA A 165 -17.25 -12.90 0.55
CA ALA A 165 -15.91 -12.43 0.25
C ALA A 165 -15.72 -10.95 0.66
N ALA A 166 -14.49 -10.57 0.97
CA ALA A 166 -14.13 -9.18 1.17
C ALA A 166 -13.89 -8.53 -0.20
N THR A 167 -14.52 -7.37 -0.41
CA THR A 167 -14.37 -6.57 -1.63
C THR A 167 -13.16 -5.67 -1.52
N VAL A 168 -12.39 -5.60 -2.60
CA VAL A 168 -11.25 -4.69 -2.70
C VAL A 168 -11.71 -3.23 -2.76
N GLN A 169 -11.01 -2.37 -2.02
CA GLN A 169 -11.12 -0.92 -2.12
C GLN A 169 -9.75 -0.37 -2.52
N GLN A 170 -9.66 0.28 -3.68
CA GLN A 170 -8.39 0.77 -4.22
C GLN A 170 -8.33 2.29 -4.08
N PHE A 171 -7.22 2.77 -3.52
CA PHE A 171 -6.99 4.19 -3.26
C PHE A 171 -5.67 4.63 -3.85
N ASN A 172 -5.70 5.76 -4.53
CA ASN A 172 -4.52 6.40 -5.11
C ASN A 172 -4.41 7.81 -4.54
N PHE A 173 -3.19 8.28 -4.35
CA PHE A 173 -2.90 9.63 -3.88
C PHE A 173 -1.61 10.17 -4.55
N ALA A 174 -1.31 11.44 -4.30
CA ALA A 174 -0.06 12.04 -4.79
C ALA A 174 1.15 11.26 -4.21
N PRO A 175 2.09 10.80 -5.06
CA PRO A 175 3.17 9.93 -4.59
C PRO A 175 4.06 10.59 -3.52
N VAL A 176 4.43 9.82 -2.50
CA VAL A 176 5.33 10.25 -1.41
C VAL A 176 6.42 9.22 -1.15
N TYR A 177 7.60 9.68 -0.76
CA TYR A 177 8.65 8.78 -0.28
C TYR A 177 8.35 8.30 1.14
N ALA A 178 8.18 7.00 1.32
CA ALA A 178 7.86 6.39 2.60
C ALA A 178 8.68 5.13 2.86
N THR A 179 9.01 4.90 4.14
CA THR A 179 9.48 3.60 4.64
C THR A 179 8.44 2.93 5.52
N ASN A 180 7.58 3.73 6.16
CA ASN A 180 6.53 3.24 7.04
C ASN A 180 5.23 4.00 6.77
N VAL A 181 4.11 3.29 6.91
CA VAL A 181 2.76 3.84 6.94
C VAL A 181 2.12 3.41 8.26
N ARG A 182 1.30 4.26 8.88
CA ARG A 182 0.50 3.86 10.04
C ARG A 182 -0.94 4.29 9.91
N PHE A 183 -1.82 3.45 10.44
CA PHE A 183 -3.23 3.74 10.66
C PHE A 183 -3.44 3.98 12.15
N ARG A 184 -4.11 5.07 12.50
CA ARG A 184 -4.45 5.42 13.88
C ARG A 184 -5.82 6.09 13.96
N ASN A 185 -6.29 6.32 15.18
CA ASN A 185 -7.58 6.96 15.44
C ASN A 185 -8.72 6.24 14.70
N MET A 186 -8.68 4.90 14.74
CA MET A 186 -9.58 4.05 13.96
C MET A 186 -10.93 3.89 14.65
N SER A 187 -12.01 3.94 13.88
CA SER A 187 -13.35 3.53 14.31
C SER A 187 -13.78 2.23 13.61
N ASN A 188 -14.89 1.65 14.05
CA ASN A 188 -15.56 0.55 13.36
C ASN A 188 -17.03 0.86 13.04
N PHE A 189 -17.70 -0.04 12.34
CA PHE A 189 -19.09 0.12 11.89
C PHE A 189 -20.15 -0.26 12.95
N GLY A 190 -19.77 -1.05 13.96
CA GLY A 190 -20.68 -1.58 14.97
C GLY A 190 -20.93 -0.67 16.17
N SER A 191 -21.93 -1.03 16.99
CA SER A 191 -22.23 -0.37 18.26
C SER A 191 -21.43 -0.97 19.43
N LEU A 192 -20.96 -0.09 20.32
CA LEU A 192 -20.15 -0.36 21.52
C LEU A 192 -20.80 -1.30 22.54
N SER A 193 -22.11 -1.51 22.45
CA SER A 193 -22.91 -2.25 23.44
C SER A 193 -22.78 -3.77 23.33
N ALA A 194 -22.23 -4.28 22.24
CA ALA A 194 -21.99 -5.71 22.05
C ALA A 194 -20.56 -6.04 22.52
N GLY A 195 -20.39 -7.08 23.33
CA GLY A 195 -19.10 -7.56 23.88
C GLY A 195 -18.05 -8.02 22.85
N ASN A 196 -18.07 -7.48 21.63
CA ASN A 196 -17.16 -7.75 20.53
C ASN A 196 -16.81 -6.49 19.72
N ASN A 197 -16.70 -5.33 20.40
CA ASN A 197 -16.20 -4.08 19.83
C ASN A 197 -14.71 -4.22 19.48
N ARG A 198 -14.40 -4.59 18.24
CA ARG A 198 -13.03 -4.76 17.72
C ARG A 198 -12.84 -3.93 16.47
N VAL A 199 -11.59 -3.67 16.13
CA VAL A 199 -11.19 -3.21 14.81
C VAL A 199 -10.43 -4.33 14.13
N GLY A 200 -10.74 -4.60 12.87
CA GLY A 200 -10.05 -5.58 12.07
C GLY A 200 -10.04 -5.26 10.59
N LEU A 201 -9.23 -6.02 9.87
CA LEU A 201 -9.13 -6.00 8.43
C LEU A 201 -8.68 -7.40 7.96
N ASN A 202 -8.96 -7.68 6.69
CA ASN A 202 -8.48 -8.89 6.07
C ASN A 202 -7.09 -8.69 5.49
N GLU A 203 -6.89 -7.64 4.69
CA GLU A 203 -5.67 -7.46 3.92
C GLU A 203 -5.47 -6.00 3.51
N ILE A 204 -4.21 -5.59 3.37
CA ILE A 204 -3.79 -4.35 2.74
C ILE A 204 -2.54 -4.59 1.90
N GLN A 205 -2.55 -4.05 0.68
CA GLN A 205 -1.45 -4.17 -0.27
C GLN A 205 -1.08 -2.80 -0.83
N PHE A 206 0.17 -2.39 -0.61
CA PHE A 206 0.63 -1.07 -0.99
C PHE A 206 1.14 -1.05 -2.42
N THR A 207 0.97 0.09 -3.09
CA THR A 207 1.49 0.29 -4.43
C THR A 207 2.44 1.47 -4.49
N SER A 208 3.49 1.32 -5.30
CA SER A 208 4.49 2.34 -5.57
C SER A 208 4.50 2.70 -7.05
N ILE A 209 4.97 3.90 -7.37
CA ILE A 209 5.40 4.20 -8.74
C ILE A 209 6.87 3.82 -8.82
N PRO A 210 7.25 2.90 -9.71
CA PRO A 210 8.66 2.55 -9.83
C PRO A 210 9.48 3.77 -10.32
N GLU A 211 10.71 3.89 -9.81
CA GLU A 211 11.60 5.00 -10.16
C GLU A 211 12.09 4.84 -11.62
N PRO A 212 12.01 5.90 -12.45
CA PRO A 212 12.53 5.83 -13.81
C PRO A 212 13.99 5.40 -13.75
N SER A 213 14.32 4.31 -14.46
CA SER A 213 15.58 3.59 -14.32
C SER A 213 16.76 4.47 -14.78
N SER A 214 17.28 5.26 -13.86
CA SER A 214 18.43 6.15 -14.07
C SER A 214 19.70 5.38 -14.44
N THR A 215 19.76 4.08 -14.13
CA THR A 215 20.81 3.16 -14.60
C THR A 215 20.80 2.93 -16.12
N LEU A 216 19.65 2.86 -16.77
CA LEU A 216 19.57 2.76 -18.24
C LEU A 216 19.93 4.09 -18.90
N ALA A 217 19.47 5.21 -18.33
CA ALA A 217 19.85 6.54 -18.80
C ALA A 217 21.37 6.77 -18.67
N LEU A 218 21.96 6.37 -17.54
CA LEU A 218 23.40 6.49 -17.30
C LEU A 218 24.22 5.52 -18.16
N LEU A 219 23.73 4.31 -18.43
CA LEU A 219 24.35 3.38 -19.37
C LEU A 219 24.32 3.92 -20.81
N ALA A 220 23.20 4.50 -21.25
CA ALA A 220 23.07 5.14 -22.55
C ALA A 220 24.02 6.35 -22.68
N LEU A 221 24.15 7.18 -21.64
CA LEU A 221 25.12 8.27 -21.55
C LEU A 221 26.58 7.75 -21.56
N GLY A 222 26.86 6.68 -20.83
CA GLY A 222 28.19 6.05 -20.78
C GLY A 222 28.62 5.48 -22.12
N LEU A 223 27.71 4.81 -22.84
CA LEU A 223 27.96 4.28 -24.19
C LEU A 223 28.11 5.39 -25.23
N ALA A 224 27.31 6.46 -25.13
CA ALA A 224 27.48 7.64 -25.98
C ALA A 224 28.85 8.31 -25.73
N GLY A 225 29.28 8.43 -24.47
CA GLY A 225 30.59 9.00 -24.11
C GLY A 225 31.78 8.19 -24.63
N VAL A 226 31.69 6.86 -24.67
CA VAL A 226 32.74 5.99 -25.22
C VAL A 226 32.79 6.03 -26.75
N GLY A 227 31.64 6.18 -27.43
CA GLY A 227 31.56 6.30 -28.89
C GLY A 227 32.20 7.57 -29.46
N LEU A 228 32.20 8.68 -28.71
CA LEU A 228 32.79 9.95 -29.15
C LEU A 228 34.33 10.00 -29.05
N ARG A 229 34.98 9.08 -28.32
CA ARG A 229 36.45 9.05 -28.20
C ARG A 229 37.21 8.47 -29.41
N LYS A 230 36.51 7.99 -30.44
CA LYS A 230 37.12 7.46 -31.67
C LYS A 230 37.16 8.45 -32.85
N ARG A 231 36.76 9.70 -32.66
CA ARG A 231 36.79 10.76 -33.70
C ARG A 231 37.37 12.09 -33.18
N VAL A 232 38.47 12.02 -32.44
CA VAL A 232 39.42 13.14 -32.28
C VAL A 232 40.78 12.65 -32.72
#